data_AF-A0A8S3YF02-F1
#
_entry.id   AF-A0A8S3YF02-F1
#
_cell.length_a   1.000
_cell.length_b   1.000
_cell.length_c   1.000
_cell.angle_alpha   90.00
_cell.angle_beta   90.00
_cell.angle_gamma   90.00
#
_symmetry.space_group_name_H-M   'P 1'
#
loop_
_entity.id
_entity.type
_entity.pdbx_description
1 polymer ?
#
loop_
_entity_poly.entity_id
_entity_poly.type
_entity_poly.pdbx_seq_one_letter_code
_entity_poly.pdbx_strand_id
1 'polypeptide(L)'
;MYANGRHTNVRNIKNTNIDREMFTTESPITENCTFPYIDPLDPAIMALAKVYPTINCQQGIPHLVYLDRNTIKVNHSKTAFFQKNNQTFNECRYKSVDRKQWSDFWTVVLNTSAGFNDSITLRDGDNYVIVECYDNHKVVLTRSYFTLIRPKKDVEKLLQDNLKKHISEFAPKEVLSVLLIGIDGNSKQNFQRLMPKTRNFLLNDLMAIELHKYNTVGGTTIDTVVPILTGLHFRELKRGNWTEKKHFDSINDLFLWSDFRKAGYRTGIFFDHARITAFHYLKPGWTTLLEMEKDKLMRSNGGRCVGDVAEITLNHNFWIQMASTFNNSKNQPYFGY
;
A
#
# COMPACT_ATOMS: atom_id res chain seq x y z
N MET A 1 18.03 -0.96 6.51
CA MET A 1 19.47 -1.25 6.35
C MET A 1 20.10 -0.03 5.71
N TYR A 2 20.91 0.69 6.48
CA TYR A 2 21.44 2.01 6.13
C TYR A 2 22.54 1.90 5.06
N ALA A 3 22.50 2.77 4.06
CA ALA A 3 23.66 3.07 3.23
C ALA A 3 24.23 4.41 3.72
N ASN A 4 25.28 4.32 4.54
CA ASN A 4 26.16 5.43 4.88
C ASN A 4 26.82 5.95 3.60
N GLY A 5 26.61 7.22 3.27
CA GLY A 5 27.39 7.93 2.27
C GLY A 5 28.84 8.05 2.73
N ARG A 6 29.74 7.28 2.13
CA ARG A 6 31.18 7.55 2.20
C ARG A 6 31.51 8.58 1.15
N HIS A 7 31.89 9.78 1.61
CA HIS A 7 32.60 10.76 0.82
C HIS A 7 33.94 10.17 0.35
N THR A 8 34.06 9.92 -0.95
CA THR A 8 35.36 9.70 -1.60
C THR A 8 35.93 11.05 -2.04
N ASN A 9 37.08 11.40 -1.46
CA ASN A 9 37.90 12.57 -1.77
C ASN A 9 38.21 12.65 -3.28
N VAL A 10 37.73 13.70 -3.94
CA VAL A 10 38.19 14.09 -5.27
C VAL A 10 39.51 14.84 -5.08
N ARG A 11 40.63 14.19 -5.40
CA ARG A 11 41.95 14.84 -5.49
C ARG A 11 41.99 15.75 -6.72
N ASN A 12 42.46 16.97 -6.50
CA ASN A 12 42.87 17.94 -7.52
C ASN A 12 43.78 17.30 -8.58
N ILE A 13 43.39 17.41 -9.85
CA ILE A 13 44.33 17.42 -10.97
C ILE A 13 44.07 18.71 -11.75
N LYS A 14 44.99 19.66 -11.57
CA LYS A 14 45.09 20.88 -12.37
C LYS A 14 45.77 20.55 -13.71
N ASN A 15 45.28 21.22 -14.75
CA ASN A 15 45.94 21.53 -16.02
C ASN A 15 46.45 20.37 -16.88
N THR A 16 45.75 20.15 -18.00
CA THR A 16 46.40 20.02 -19.32
C THR A 16 45.51 20.69 -20.37
N ASN A 17 46.18 21.30 -21.36
CA ASN A 17 45.71 22.34 -22.25
C ASN A 17 44.43 22.01 -23.02
N ILE A 18 43.48 22.96 -23.03
CA ILE A 18 42.35 22.99 -23.95
C ILE A 18 42.83 23.70 -25.20
N ASP A 19 43.18 22.92 -26.23
CA ASP A 19 43.30 23.45 -27.58
C ASP A 19 41.90 23.81 -28.09
N ARG A 20 41.69 25.13 -28.23
CA ARG A 20 40.64 25.70 -29.07
C ARG A 20 41.03 25.42 -30.52
N GLU A 21 40.33 24.52 -31.19
CA GLU A 21 39.97 24.67 -32.61
C GLU A 21 39.03 23.54 -33.08
N MET A 22 38.24 23.87 -34.11
CA MET A 22 37.22 23.06 -34.78
C MET A 22 35.83 22.96 -34.13
N PHE A 23 35.16 24.11 -34.01
CA PHE A 23 33.74 24.18 -34.39
C PHE A 23 33.68 24.33 -35.91
N THR A 24 33.46 23.24 -36.65
CA THR A 24 32.86 23.25 -37.99
C THR A 24 32.48 21.82 -38.37
N THR A 25 31.22 21.48 -38.11
CA THR A 25 30.35 20.66 -38.96
C THR A 25 29.03 20.50 -38.20
N GLU A 26 28.04 21.32 -38.56
CA GLU A 26 26.65 21.05 -38.23
C GLU A 26 26.23 19.79 -39.00
N SER A 27 26.51 18.62 -38.44
CA SER A 27 25.71 17.44 -38.73
C SER A 27 24.38 17.63 -38.01
N PRO A 28 23.22 17.54 -38.69
CA PRO A 28 21.96 17.43 -37.98
C PRO A 28 22.04 16.10 -37.23
N ILE A 29 22.26 16.15 -35.92
CA ILE A 29 22.13 14.98 -35.07
C ILE A 29 20.65 14.61 -35.08
N THR A 30 20.25 13.82 -36.06
CA THR A 30 19.04 12.99 -35.99
C THR A 30 19.34 11.80 -35.08
N GLU A 31 19.78 12.05 -33.85
CA GLU A 31 19.75 11.02 -32.81
C GLU A 31 18.29 10.90 -32.39
N ASN A 32 17.55 10.06 -33.11
CA ASN A 32 16.35 9.50 -32.53
C ASN A 32 16.75 8.84 -31.22
N CYS A 33 16.21 9.34 -30.09
CA CYS A 33 16.38 8.69 -28.80
C CYS A 33 15.84 7.26 -28.92
N THR A 34 16.74 6.29 -29.05
CA THR A 34 16.39 4.88 -29.08
C THR A 34 16.52 4.33 -27.67
N PHE A 35 15.47 3.65 -27.21
CA PHE A 35 15.55 2.92 -25.94
C PHE A 35 16.45 1.71 -26.16
N PRO A 36 17.55 1.56 -25.38
CA PRO A 36 18.40 0.39 -25.51
C PRO A 36 17.62 -0.86 -25.13
N TYR A 37 17.78 -1.92 -25.92
CA TYR A 37 17.32 -3.25 -25.52
C TYR A 37 18.32 -3.82 -24.51
N ILE A 38 17.81 -4.20 -23.34
CA ILE A 38 18.59 -4.83 -22.28
C ILE A 38 17.91 -6.16 -21.97
N ASP A 39 18.62 -7.27 -22.22
CA ASP A 39 18.13 -8.59 -21.83
C ASP A 39 18.04 -8.67 -20.30
N PRO A 40 16.82 -8.82 -19.72
CA PRO A 40 16.66 -8.90 -18.27
C PRO A 40 17.36 -10.12 -17.66
N LEU A 41 17.70 -11.15 -18.44
CA LEU A 41 18.31 -12.41 -18.00
C LEU A 41 19.78 -12.56 -18.45
N ASP A 42 20.40 -11.49 -18.94
CA ASP A 42 21.81 -11.49 -19.33
C ASP A 42 22.69 -12.05 -18.18
N PRO A 43 23.63 -12.98 -18.46
CA PRO A 43 24.49 -13.57 -17.43
C PRO A 43 25.23 -12.55 -16.54
N ALA A 44 25.68 -11.42 -17.10
CA ALA A 44 26.36 -10.37 -16.35
C ALA A 44 25.40 -9.66 -15.37
N ILE A 45 24.13 -9.51 -15.73
CA ILE A 45 23.08 -8.97 -14.84
C ILE A 45 22.68 -10.00 -13.79
N MET A 46 22.50 -11.26 -14.20
CA MET A 46 22.13 -12.36 -13.29
C MET A 46 23.21 -12.61 -12.24
N ALA A 47 24.48 -12.38 -12.56
CA ALA A 47 25.58 -12.42 -11.59
C ALA A 47 25.45 -11.36 -10.47
N LEU A 48 24.74 -10.25 -10.72
CA LEU A 48 24.46 -9.19 -9.75
C LEU A 48 23.10 -9.35 -9.06
N ALA A 49 22.19 -10.13 -9.64
CA ALA A 49 20.84 -10.31 -9.15
C ALA A 49 20.83 -11.12 -7.83
N LYS A 50 20.14 -10.58 -6.82
CA LYS A 50 19.94 -11.27 -5.54
C LYS A 50 18.52 -11.80 -5.47
N VAL A 51 18.40 -13.13 -5.45
CA VAL A 51 17.13 -13.81 -5.20
C VAL A 51 17.01 -14.09 -3.72
N TYR A 52 15.93 -13.60 -3.10
CA TYR A 52 15.63 -13.88 -1.71
C TYR A 52 14.74 -15.13 -1.61
N PRO A 53 14.91 -15.94 -0.54
CA PRO A 53 14.02 -17.08 -0.31
C PRO A 53 12.59 -16.62 -0.07
N THR A 54 11.64 -17.53 -0.32
CA THR A 54 10.23 -17.31 0.01
C THR A 54 10.07 -16.98 1.49
N ILE A 55 9.23 -15.99 1.79
CA ILE A 55 8.94 -15.59 3.17
C ILE A 55 8.24 -16.75 3.87
N ASN A 56 8.83 -17.26 4.95
CA ASN A 56 8.23 -18.28 5.81
C ASN A 56 7.97 -17.69 7.19
N CYS A 57 6.68 -17.61 7.58
CA CYS A 57 6.25 -17.09 8.86
C CYS A 57 5.72 -18.18 9.82
N GLN A 58 5.82 -19.46 9.47
CA GLN A 58 5.19 -20.56 10.24
C GLN A 58 5.65 -20.66 11.71
N GLN A 59 6.82 -20.12 12.04
CA GLN A 59 7.38 -20.12 13.40
C GLN A 59 6.93 -18.90 14.23
N GLY A 60 6.22 -17.95 13.64
CA GLY A 60 5.74 -16.76 14.33
C GLY A 60 4.57 -17.05 15.28
N ILE A 61 4.28 -16.07 16.14
CA ILE A 61 3.12 -16.14 17.05
C ILE A 61 1.84 -16.23 16.20
N PRO A 62 0.99 -17.25 16.41
CA PRO A 62 -0.19 -17.41 15.59
C PRO A 62 -1.23 -16.31 15.83
N HIS A 63 -1.82 -15.80 14.76
CA HIS A 63 -3.07 -15.04 14.85
C HIS A 63 -4.19 -15.96 15.37
N LEU A 64 -4.64 -15.73 16.60
CA LEU A 64 -5.70 -16.51 17.25
C LEU A 64 -7.11 -16.16 16.78
N VAL A 65 -7.31 -15.01 16.14
CA VAL A 65 -8.62 -14.59 15.67
C VAL A 65 -8.63 -14.31 14.19
N TYR A 66 -9.79 -14.49 13.57
CA TYR A 66 -10.04 -14.10 12.19
C TYR A 66 -11.38 -13.37 12.11
N LEU A 67 -11.50 -12.53 11.08
CA LEU A 67 -12.72 -11.81 10.79
C LEU A 67 -13.57 -12.62 9.80
N ASP A 68 -14.80 -12.92 10.19
CA ASP A 68 -15.83 -13.48 9.33
C ASP A 68 -16.96 -12.45 9.20
N ARG A 69 -16.96 -11.70 8.09
CA ARG A 69 -17.84 -10.55 7.85
C ARG A 69 -17.71 -9.50 8.95
N ASN A 70 -18.67 -9.43 9.87
CA ASN A 70 -18.70 -8.51 11.01
C ASN A 70 -18.46 -9.21 12.35
N THR A 71 -18.09 -10.48 12.35
CA THR A 71 -17.89 -11.27 13.55
C THR A 71 -16.43 -11.68 13.66
N ILE A 72 -15.81 -11.36 14.79
CA ILE A 72 -14.48 -11.84 15.12
C ILE A 72 -14.64 -13.21 15.76
N LYS A 73 -13.94 -14.21 15.24
CA LYS A 73 -14.00 -15.60 15.72
C LYS A 73 -12.62 -16.05 16.19
N VAL A 74 -12.59 -16.78 17.30
CA VAL A 74 -11.39 -17.42 17.84
C VAL A 74 -11.14 -18.73 17.10
N ASN A 75 -9.91 -18.90 16.63
CA ASN A 75 -9.41 -20.14 16.07
C ASN A 75 -8.81 -21.00 17.18
N HIS A 76 -9.66 -21.79 17.82
CA HIS A 76 -9.28 -22.67 18.94
C HIS A 76 -8.17 -23.66 18.59
N SER A 77 -8.06 -24.07 17.31
CA SER A 77 -6.98 -24.99 16.88
C SER A 77 -5.57 -24.41 17.09
N LYS A 78 -5.44 -23.08 17.15
CA LYS A 78 -4.17 -22.38 17.34
C LYS A 78 -3.82 -22.14 18.81
N THR A 79 -4.74 -22.39 19.75
CA THR A 79 -4.50 -22.16 21.20
C THR A 79 -3.46 -23.10 21.78
N ALA A 80 -3.31 -24.31 21.20
CA ALA A 80 -2.30 -25.29 21.59
C ALA A 80 -0.85 -24.78 21.46
N PHE A 81 -0.60 -23.75 20.65
CA PHE A 81 0.71 -23.11 20.54
C PHE A 81 1.18 -22.54 21.88
N PHE A 82 0.28 -21.92 22.65
CA PHE A 82 0.61 -21.23 23.89
C PHE A 82 0.75 -22.19 25.08
N GLN A 83 0.04 -23.32 25.05
CA GLN A 83 0.12 -24.35 26.09
C GLN A 83 1.56 -24.89 26.24
N LYS A 84 2.33 -24.94 25.14
CA LYS A 84 3.75 -25.34 25.16
C LYS A 84 4.64 -24.43 26.03
N ASN A 85 4.21 -23.19 26.26
CA ASN A 85 4.92 -22.20 27.06
C ASN A 85 4.28 -21.98 28.44
N ASN A 86 3.50 -22.94 28.95
CA ASN A 86 2.71 -22.83 30.18
C ASN A 86 1.72 -21.64 30.19
N GLN A 87 1.29 -21.19 29.01
CA GLN A 87 0.26 -20.17 28.84
C GLN A 87 -1.04 -20.82 28.35
N THR A 88 -2.15 -20.50 29.01
CA THR A 88 -3.47 -21.04 28.63
C THR A 88 -4.37 -19.90 28.20
N PHE A 89 -4.89 -19.99 26.97
CA PHE A 89 -5.87 -19.02 26.43
C PHE A 89 -7.09 -18.93 27.35
N ASN A 90 -7.54 -17.70 27.61
CA ASN A 90 -8.68 -17.40 28.47
C ASN A 90 -9.79 -16.67 27.71
N GLU A 91 -9.51 -15.44 27.29
CA GLU A 91 -10.48 -14.59 26.58
C GLU A 91 -9.75 -13.63 25.64
N CYS A 92 -10.48 -13.10 24.66
CA CYS A 92 -10.10 -11.98 23.85
C CYS A 92 -10.97 -10.76 24.17
N ARG A 93 -10.46 -9.56 23.90
CA ARG A 93 -11.21 -8.30 23.90
C ARG A 93 -10.83 -7.52 22.67
N TYR A 94 -11.81 -6.86 22.06
CA TYR A 94 -11.53 -5.96 20.96
C TYR A 94 -11.66 -4.50 21.41
N LYS A 95 -10.77 -3.66 20.88
CA LYS A 95 -10.79 -2.21 21.03
C LYS A 95 -11.14 -1.61 19.68
N SER A 96 -12.27 -0.91 19.61
CA SER A 96 -12.52 -0.03 18.49
C SER A 96 -11.66 1.19 18.66
N VAL A 97 -10.83 1.47 17.67
CA VAL A 97 -9.94 2.62 17.67
C VAL A 97 -10.32 3.56 16.55
N ASP A 98 -10.04 4.82 16.78
CA ASP A 98 -10.03 5.81 15.74
C ASP A 98 -8.77 6.66 15.88
N ARG A 99 -8.49 7.38 14.84
CA ARG A 99 -7.46 8.39 14.79
C ARG A 99 -7.69 9.49 15.82
N LYS A 100 -6.60 9.94 16.46
CA LYS A 100 -6.62 11.17 17.27
C LYS A 100 -6.72 12.38 16.34
N GLN A 101 -7.62 13.30 16.66
CA GLN A 101 -7.77 14.55 15.90
C GLN A 101 -6.42 15.28 15.80
N TRP A 102 -6.10 15.80 14.60
CA TRP A 102 -4.85 16.52 14.30
C TRP A 102 -3.56 15.71 14.43
N SER A 103 -3.64 14.37 14.44
CA SER A 103 -2.44 13.54 14.43
C SER A 103 -2.51 12.43 13.40
N ASP A 104 -1.46 12.34 12.58
CA ASP A 104 -1.19 11.24 11.65
C ASP A 104 -0.66 9.98 12.33
N PHE A 105 -0.30 10.06 13.61
CA PHE A 105 0.46 8.97 14.27
C PHE A 105 -0.09 8.46 15.60
N TRP A 106 -1.22 8.99 16.06
CA TRP A 106 -1.84 8.64 17.32
C TRP A 106 -3.28 8.19 17.13
N THR A 107 -3.68 7.17 17.86
CA THR A 107 -5.06 6.68 17.92
C THR A 107 -5.65 6.92 19.31
N VAL A 108 -6.98 6.98 19.36
CA VAL A 108 -7.79 6.97 20.57
C VAL A 108 -8.64 5.70 20.58
N VAL A 109 -8.83 5.14 21.77
CA VAL A 109 -9.77 4.03 21.95
C VAL A 109 -11.16 4.62 22.08
N LEU A 110 -12.05 4.28 21.15
CA LEU A 110 -13.45 4.69 21.19
C LEU A 110 -14.29 3.79 22.10
N ASN A 111 -13.99 2.49 22.10
CA ASN A 111 -14.69 1.50 22.90
C ASN A 111 -13.85 0.26 23.13
N THR A 112 -14.08 -0.42 24.25
CA THR A 112 -13.54 -1.75 24.51
C THR A 112 -14.70 -2.71 24.72
N SER A 113 -14.65 -3.87 24.07
CA SER A 113 -15.66 -4.91 24.21
C SER A 113 -15.61 -5.62 25.56
N ALA A 114 -16.69 -6.33 25.89
CA ALA A 114 -16.62 -7.40 26.88
C ALA A 114 -15.65 -8.50 26.41
N GLY A 115 -15.20 -9.32 27.37
CA GLY A 115 -14.42 -10.53 27.09
C GLY A 115 -15.23 -11.55 26.30
N PHE A 116 -14.60 -12.21 25.33
CA PHE A 116 -15.18 -13.30 24.56
C PHE A 116 -14.15 -14.41 24.33
N ASN A 117 -14.58 -15.67 24.36
CA ASN A 117 -13.73 -16.84 24.17
C ASN A 117 -13.96 -17.56 22.83
N ASP A 118 -15.15 -17.39 22.23
CA ASP A 118 -15.50 -18.01 20.93
C ASP A 118 -15.64 -16.98 19.82
N SER A 119 -16.56 -16.02 19.99
CA SER A 119 -16.80 -15.00 18.97
C SER A 119 -17.46 -13.75 19.53
N ILE A 120 -17.35 -12.66 18.78
CA ILE A 120 -18.05 -11.41 19.07
C ILE A 120 -18.42 -10.68 17.78
N THR A 121 -19.64 -10.15 17.73
CA THR A 121 -20.08 -9.32 16.61
C THR A 121 -19.71 -7.87 16.86
N LEU A 122 -19.09 -7.25 15.86
CA LEU A 122 -18.63 -5.87 15.91
C LEU A 122 -19.82 -4.92 15.81
N ARG A 123 -19.74 -3.80 16.53
CA ARG A 123 -20.78 -2.76 16.47
C ARG A 123 -20.73 -2.04 15.14
N ASP A 124 -21.86 -1.47 14.76
CA ASP A 124 -21.92 -0.52 13.65
C ASP A 124 -21.01 0.67 13.97
N GLY A 125 -20.15 1.05 13.01
CA GLY A 125 -19.20 2.16 13.17
C GLY A 125 -17.78 1.76 13.62
N ASP A 126 -17.57 0.58 14.20
CA ASP A 126 -16.23 0.08 14.57
C ASP A 126 -15.38 -0.27 13.33
N ASN A 127 -14.72 0.71 12.69
CA ASN A 127 -14.03 0.50 11.39
C ASN A 127 -12.60 -0.01 11.53
N TYR A 128 -11.94 0.33 12.64
CA TYR A 128 -10.59 -0.12 12.94
C TYR A 128 -10.62 -0.80 14.30
N VAL A 129 -10.22 -2.07 14.32
CA VAL A 129 -10.35 -2.92 15.50
C VAL A 129 -9.02 -3.57 15.81
N ILE A 130 -8.60 -3.47 17.07
CA ILE A 130 -7.46 -4.18 17.62
C ILE A 130 -8.02 -5.24 18.57
N VAL A 131 -7.71 -6.50 18.32
CA VAL A 131 -8.08 -7.61 19.21
C VAL A 131 -6.85 -8.02 20.00
N GLU A 132 -6.98 -8.06 21.32
CA GLU A 132 -5.98 -8.62 22.22
C GLU A 132 -6.57 -9.89 22.85
N CYS A 133 -5.84 -11.00 22.76
CA CYS A 133 -6.21 -12.24 23.43
C CYS A 133 -5.27 -12.48 24.61
N TYR A 134 -5.81 -12.95 25.72
CA TYR A 134 -5.12 -13.02 27.00
C TYR A 134 -5.10 -14.44 27.56
N ASP A 135 -4.13 -14.70 28.43
CA ASP A 135 -4.11 -15.90 29.27
C ASP A 135 -4.89 -15.72 30.60
N ASN A 136 -4.84 -16.76 31.44
CA ASN A 136 -5.44 -16.76 32.77
C ASN A 136 -4.85 -15.69 33.71
N HIS A 137 -3.62 -15.24 33.46
CA HIS A 137 -2.93 -14.20 34.22
C HIS A 137 -3.08 -12.80 33.61
N LYS A 138 -3.96 -12.64 32.60
CA LYS A 138 -4.19 -11.39 31.86
C LYS A 138 -2.95 -10.88 31.09
N VAL A 139 -2.02 -11.77 30.73
CA VAL A 139 -0.92 -11.48 29.81
C VAL A 139 -1.42 -11.55 28.38
N VAL A 140 -1.07 -10.57 27.54
CA VAL A 140 -1.43 -10.57 26.11
C VAL A 140 -0.63 -11.65 25.38
N LEU A 141 -1.35 -12.61 24.80
CA LEU A 141 -0.80 -13.70 23.98
C LEU A 141 -0.59 -13.29 22.53
N THR A 142 -1.56 -12.56 21.96
CA THR A 142 -1.53 -12.13 20.56
C THR A 142 -2.35 -10.86 20.36
N ARG A 143 -1.95 -10.10 19.34
CA ARG A 143 -2.74 -9.00 18.79
C ARG A 143 -3.13 -9.29 17.36
N SER A 144 -4.32 -8.84 16.97
CA SER A 144 -4.78 -8.86 15.58
C SER A 144 -5.41 -7.52 15.22
N TYR A 145 -5.20 -7.09 13.98
CA TYR A 145 -5.58 -5.78 13.47
C TYR A 145 -6.55 -5.96 12.30
N PHE A 146 -7.73 -5.37 12.40
CA PHE A 146 -8.74 -5.43 11.36
C PHE A 146 -9.13 -4.02 10.92
N THR A 147 -9.04 -3.77 9.62
CA THR A 147 -9.68 -2.63 8.96
C THR A 147 -10.91 -3.15 8.24
N LEU A 148 -12.08 -2.60 8.59
CA LEU A 148 -13.36 -3.00 8.02
C LEU A 148 -13.80 -2.06 6.92
N ILE A 149 -14.10 -2.62 5.76
CA ILE A 149 -14.70 -1.98 4.60
C ILE A 149 -16.18 -2.37 4.62
N ARG A 150 -17.01 -1.44 5.10
CA ARG A 150 -18.45 -1.63 5.23
C ARG A 150 -19.22 -0.56 4.46
N PRO A 151 -20.29 -0.93 3.74
CA PRO A 151 -21.18 0.04 3.13
C PRO A 151 -21.85 0.91 4.20
N LYS A 152 -21.74 2.23 4.08
CA LYS A 152 -22.45 3.20 4.95
C LYS A 152 -23.68 3.70 4.20
N LYS A 153 -24.87 3.51 4.75
CA LYS A 153 -26.15 3.73 4.02
C LYS A 153 -26.27 5.12 3.39
N ASP A 154 -25.87 6.14 4.12
CA ASP A 154 -25.85 7.54 3.70
C ASP A 154 -24.86 7.79 2.55
N VAL A 155 -23.64 7.27 2.68
CA VAL A 155 -22.60 7.38 1.63
C VAL A 155 -23.01 6.59 0.39
N GLU A 156 -23.54 5.38 0.56
CA GLU A 156 -23.97 4.54 -0.55
C GLU A 156 -25.09 5.18 -1.36
N LYS A 157 -26.05 5.82 -0.68
CA LYS A 157 -27.12 6.57 -1.34
C LYS A 157 -26.54 7.70 -2.21
N LEU A 158 -25.66 8.53 -1.62
CA LEU A 158 -24.98 9.61 -2.36
C LEU A 158 -24.23 9.09 -3.58
N LEU A 159 -23.45 8.01 -3.41
CA LEU A 159 -22.65 7.45 -4.50
C LEU A 159 -23.52 6.81 -5.59
N GLN A 160 -24.65 6.19 -5.23
CA GLN A 160 -25.60 5.66 -6.21
C GLN A 160 -26.27 6.77 -7.02
N ASP A 161 -26.64 7.88 -6.37
CA ASP A 161 -27.24 9.02 -7.07
C ASP A 161 -26.22 9.68 -8.02
N ASN A 162 -24.97 9.85 -7.56
CA ASN A 162 -23.86 10.31 -8.41
C ASN A 162 -23.62 9.38 -9.61
N LEU A 163 -23.65 8.07 -9.40
CA LEU A 163 -23.44 7.09 -10.47
C LEU A 163 -24.58 7.15 -11.51
N LYS A 164 -25.85 7.24 -11.06
CA LYS A 164 -27.00 7.39 -11.97
C LYS A 164 -26.87 8.66 -12.81
N LYS A 165 -26.49 9.77 -12.16
CA LYS A 165 -26.24 11.04 -12.84
C LYS A 165 -25.12 10.89 -13.88
N HIS A 166 -23.99 10.29 -13.49
CA HIS A 166 -22.85 10.08 -14.39
C HIS A 166 -23.22 9.20 -15.60
N ILE A 167 -23.95 8.10 -15.39
CA ILE A 167 -24.43 7.25 -16.48
C ILE A 167 -25.37 8.00 -17.42
N SER A 168 -26.28 8.82 -16.86
CA SER A 168 -27.20 9.65 -17.66
C SER A 168 -26.49 10.71 -18.48
N GLU A 169 -25.44 11.33 -17.93
CA GLU A 169 -24.73 12.45 -18.57
C GLU A 169 -23.73 11.97 -19.64
N PHE A 170 -23.00 10.89 -19.37
CA PHE A 170 -21.89 10.46 -20.21
C PHE A 170 -22.18 9.20 -21.03
N ALA A 171 -23.28 8.49 -20.76
CA ALA A 171 -23.69 7.25 -21.42
C ALA A 171 -22.51 6.28 -21.65
N PRO A 172 -21.73 5.92 -20.61
CA PRO A 172 -20.57 5.08 -20.77
C PRO A 172 -20.96 3.69 -21.27
N LYS A 173 -20.16 3.13 -22.18
CA LYS A 173 -20.37 1.78 -22.71
C LYS A 173 -20.35 0.72 -21.61
N GLU A 174 -19.49 0.92 -20.61
CA GLU A 174 -19.32 0.01 -19.48
C GLU A 174 -18.89 0.78 -18.23
N VAL A 175 -19.17 0.18 -17.07
CA VAL A 175 -18.78 0.69 -15.76
C VAL A 175 -17.89 -0.38 -15.12
N LEU A 176 -16.60 -0.08 -15.04
CA LEU A 176 -15.59 -0.99 -14.51
C LEU A 176 -15.07 -0.48 -13.17
N SER A 177 -14.81 -1.40 -12.25
CA SER A 177 -13.97 -1.12 -11.08
C SER A 177 -12.50 -1.05 -11.52
N VAL A 178 -11.74 -0.16 -10.89
CA VAL A 178 -10.34 0.09 -11.21
C VAL A 178 -9.51 -0.12 -9.95
N LEU A 179 -8.48 -0.97 -10.04
CA LEU A 179 -7.50 -1.17 -8.97
C LEU A 179 -6.10 -0.95 -9.55
N LEU A 180 -5.42 0.08 -9.05
CA LEU A 180 -4.02 0.34 -9.34
C LEU A 180 -3.18 -0.34 -8.27
N ILE A 181 -2.16 -1.11 -8.65
CA ILE A 181 -1.24 -1.76 -7.72
C ILE A 181 0.16 -1.23 -7.98
N GLY A 182 0.70 -0.48 -7.02
CA GLY A 182 2.08 -0.02 -7.03
C GLY A 182 3.01 -1.03 -6.38
N ILE A 183 4.15 -1.32 -7.01
CA ILE A 183 5.25 -2.09 -6.41
C ILE A 183 6.44 -1.15 -6.28
N ASP A 184 6.76 -0.72 -5.05
CA ASP A 184 7.79 0.28 -4.82
C ASP A 184 9.19 -0.25 -5.17
N GLY A 185 10.01 0.63 -5.75
CA GLY A 185 11.40 0.35 -6.11
C GLY A 185 11.62 -0.74 -7.16
N ASN A 186 10.61 -1.07 -7.98
CA ASN A 186 10.70 -2.17 -8.95
C ASN A 186 10.80 -1.67 -10.40
N SER A 187 11.86 -2.06 -11.11
CA SER A 187 11.99 -1.80 -12.55
C SER A 187 11.30 -2.88 -13.37
N LYS A 188 10.95 -2.58 -14.63
CA LYS A 188 10.40 -3.56 -15.57
C LYS A 188 11.26 -4.83 -15.65
N GLN A 189 12.57 -4.67 -15.77
CA GLN A 189 13.51 -5.79 -15.89
C GLN A 189 13.58 -6.60 -14.60
N ASN A 190 13.49 -5.94 -13.44
CA ASN A 190 13.47 -6.64 -12.17
C ASN A 190 12.17 -7.40 -11.94
N PHE A 191 11.02 -6.85 -12.36
CA PHE A 191 9.74 -7.56 -12.37
C PHE A 191 9.79 -8.81 -13.26
N GLN A 192 10.38 -8.71 -14.45
CA GLN A 192 10.59 -9.86 -15.35
C GLN A 192 11.44 -10.97 -14.70
N ARG A 193 12.49 -10.62 -13.96
CA ARG A 193 13.36 -11.59 -13.26
C ARG A 193 12.72 -12.22 -12.03
N LEU A 194 12.18 -11.40 -11.13
CA LEU A 194 11.82 -11.83 -9.78
C LEU A 194 10.35 -12.24 -9.65
N MET A 195 9.49 -11.85 -10.59
CA MET A 195 8.06 -12.17 -10.57
C MET A 195 7.58 -12.83 -11.88
N PRO A 196 8.29 -13.85 -12.43
CA PRO A 196 7.96 -14.43 -13.72
C PRO A 196 6.57 -15.11 -13.73
N LYS A 197 6.17 -15.73 -12.61
CA LYS A 197 4.83 -16.32 -12.46
C LYS A 197 3.74 -15.26 -12.57
N THR A 198 3.89 -14.13 -11.87
CA THR A 198 2.95 -13.01 -11.92
C THR A 198 2.91 -12.42 -13.33
N ARG A 199 4.06 -12.19 -13.96
CA ARG A 199 4.12 -11.66 -15.33
C ARG A 199 3.43 -12.59 -16.33
N ASN A 200 3.69 -13.89 -16.26
CA ASN A 200 3.06 -14.87 -17.15
C ASN A 200 1.54 -14.89 -16.95
N PHE A 201 1.07 -14.84 -15.70
CA PHE A 201 -0.36 -14.75 -15.41
C PHE A 201 -0.99 -13.50 -16.02
N LEU A 202 -0.35 -12.33 -15.84
CA LEU A 202 -0.85 -11.09 -16.43
C LEU A 202 -0.93 -11.16 -17.97
N LEU A 203 0.12 -11.62 -18.63
CA LEU A 203 0.20 -11.58 -20.09
C LEU A 203 -0.59 -12.68 -20.78
N ASN A 204 -0.60 -13.89 -20.21
CA ASN A 204 -1.16 -15.06 -20.89
C ASN A 204 -2.58 -15.39 -20.43
N ASP A 205 -2.90 -15.15 -19.14
CA ASP A 205 -4.21 -15.49 -18.59
C ASP A 205 -5.15 -14.28 -18.59
N LEU A 206 -4.63 -13.08 -18.24
CA LEU A 206 -5.42 -11.84 -18.24
C LEU A 206 -5.28 -11.01 -19.53
N MET A 207 -4.44 -11.43 -20.47
CA MET A 207 -4.18 -10.72 -21.73
C MET A 207 -3.78 -9.25 -21.50
N ALA A 208 -3.03 -8.98 -20.43
CA ALA A 208 -2.62 -7.64 -20.06
C ALA A 208 -1.70 -7.01 -21.11
N ILE A 209 -1.83 -5.70 -21.29
CA ILE A 209 -0.99 -4.93 -22.21
C ILE A 209 0.24 -4.43 -21.45
N GLU A 210 1.43 -4.84 -21.89
CA GLU A 210 2.68 -4.31 -21.36
C GLU A 210 3.01 -2.97 -22.02
N LEU A 211 3.03 -1.89 -21.25
CA LEU A 211 3.39 -0.56 -21.75
C LEU A 211 4.91 -0.45 -21.90
N HIS A 212 5.42 -0.71 -23.10
CA HIS A 212 6.83 -0.52 -23.40
C HIS A 212 7.18 0.97 -23.40
N LYS A 213 8.36 1.32 -22.84
CA LYS A 213 8.88 2.70 -22.76
C LYS A 213 8.08 3.64 -21.85
N TYR A 214 7.13 3.13 -21.08
CA TYR A 214 6.55 3.86 -19.96
C TYR A 214 7.61 4.03 -18.86
N ASN A 215 7.81 5.28 -18.41
CA ASN A 215 8.87 5.63 -17.46
C ASN A 215 8.34 6.58 -16.39
N THR A 216 9.04 6.63 -15.27
CA THR A 216 8.80 7.61 -14.21
C THR A 216 9.23 9.00 -14.69
N VAL A 217 8.57 10.04 -14.19
CA VAL A 217 8.91 11.44 -14.52
C VAL A 217 9.91 12.06 -13.53
N GLY A 218 10.37 11.28 -12.55
CA GLY A 218 11.41 11.68 -11.61
C GLY A 218 12.05 10.50 -10.90
N GLY A 219 13.01 10.80 -10.02
CA GLY A 219 13.88 9.81 -9.36
C GLY A 219 13.38 9.31 -8.01
N THR A 220 12.25 9.82 -7.51
CA THR A 220 11.70 9.43 -6.21
C THR A 220 10.29 8.87 -6.33
N THR A 221 9.84 8.14 -5.32
CA THR A 221 8.48 7.58 -5.26
C THR A 221 7.42 8.68 -5.37
N ILE A 222 7.61 9.84 -4.73
CA ILE A 222 6.66 10.95 -4.85
C ILE A 222 6.61 11.54 -6.26
N ASP A 223 7.76 11.68 -6.92
CA ASP A 223 7.83 12.17 -8.31
C ASP A 223 7.21 11.18 -9.31
N THR A 224 6.94 9.94 -8.89
CA THR A 224 6.28 8.93 -9.73
C THR A 224 4.79 8.85 -9.42
N VAL A 225 4.44 8.74 -8.14
CA VAL A 225 3.08 8.50 -7.68
C VAL A 225 2.19 9.74 -7.84
N VAL A 226 2.69 10.93 -7.54
CA VAL A 226 1.88 12.17 -7.66
C VAL A 226 1.45 12.43 -9.11
N PRO A 227 2.33 12.32 -10.13
CA PRO A 227 1.93 12.52 -11.52
C PRO A 227 0.96 11.45 -12.02
N ILE A 228 1.10 10.21 -11.58
CA ILE A 228 0.14 9.14 -11.92
C ILE A 228 -1.26 9.49 -11.39
N LEU A 229 -1.34 10.01 -10.16
CA LEU A 229 -2.62 10.21 -9.48
C LEU A 229 -3.22 11.59 -9.65
N THR A 230 -2.48 12.58 -10.13
CA THR A 230 -2.98 13.96 -10.32
C THR A 230 -2.81 14.48 -11.75
N GLY A 231 -2.01 13.81 -12.59
CA GLY A 231 -1.58 14.34 -13.88
C GLY A 231 -0.59 15.51 -13.79
N LEU A 232 -0.15 15.89 -12.57
CA LEU A 232 0.72 17.03 -12.34
C LEU A 232 2.08 16.59 -11.80
N HIS A 233 3.14 17.24 -12.25
CA HIS A 233 4.47 17.10 -11.66
C HIS A 233 4.47 17.63 -10.23
N PHE A 234 5.29 17.06 -9.35
CA PHE A 234 5.39 17.50 -7.95
C PHE A 234 5.73 19.00 -7.82
N ARG A 235 6.50 19.54 -8.78
CA ARG A 235 6.83 20.98 -8.88
C ARG A 235 5.63 21.85 -9.26
N GLU A 236 4.66 21.31 -10.00
CA GLU A 236 3.45 22.04 -10.41
C GLU A 236 2.48 22.18 -9.24
N LEU A 237 2.38 21.16 -8.38
CA LEU A 237 1.66 21.29 -7.10
C LEU A 237 2.18 22.47 -6.26
N LYS A 238 3.51 22.66 -6.23
CA LYS A 238 4.13 23.80 -5.52
C LYS A 238 3.76 25.15 -6.11
N ARG A 239 3.58 25.23 -7.44
CA ARG A 239 3.09 26.45 -8.12
C ARG A 239 1.62 26.72 -7.79
N GLY A 240 0.82 25.66 -7.61
CA GLY A 240 -0.59 25.73 -7.21
C GLY A 240 -0.84 26.02 -5.72
N ASN A 241 0.11 26.67 -5.03
CA ASN A 241 0.00 27.03 -3.60
C ASN A 241 -0.05 25.84 -2.62
N TRP A 242 0.30 24.62 -3.03
CA TRP A 242 0.57 23.52 -2.10
C TRP A 242 2.03 23.55 -1.64
N THR A 243 2.30 23.19 -0.38
CA THR A 243 3.68 23.08 0.14
C THR A 243 3.82 21.82 0.99
N GLU A 244 5.05 21.34 1.19
CA GLU A 244 5.35 20.16 2.00
C GLU A 244 4.95 20.29 3.48
N LYS A 245 4.54 21.49 3.91
CA LYS A 245 4.00 21.76 5.25
C LYS A 245 2.48 21.60 5.32
N LYS A 246 1.79 21.48 4.18
CA LYS A 246 0.33 21.33 4.11
C LYS A 246 -0.03 19.86 3.91
N HIS A 247 -1.10 19.43 4.56
CA HIS A 247 -1.71 18.14 4.29
C HIS A 247 -2.16 18.05 2.83
N PHE A 248 -2.10 16.85 2.25
CA PHE A 248 -2.63 16.60 0.91
C PHE A 248 -4.15 16.76 0.82
N ASP A 249 -4.86 16.79 1.95
CA ASP A 249 -6.28 17.16 2.03
C ASP A 249 -6.58 18.50 1.34
N SER A 250 -5.65 19.47 1.41
CA SER A 250 -5.81 20.80 0.79
C SER A 250 -5.83 20.78 -0.74
N ILE A 251 -5.42 19.67 -1.35
CA ILE A 251 -5.41 19.46 -2.80
C ILE A 251 -6.08 18.13 -3.18
N ASN A 252 -6.94 17.59 -2.31
CA ASN A 252 -7.58 16.30 -2.52
C ASN A 252 -8.35 16.23 -3.85
N ASP A 253 -8.95 17.35 -4.27
CA ASP A 253 -9.71 17.43 -5.52
C ASP A 253 -8.88 17.26 -6.80
N LEU A 254 -7.55 17.36 -6.72
CA LEU A 254 -6.66 17.14 -7.86
C LEU A 254 -6.37 15.65 -8.13
N PHE A 255 -6.73 14.77 -7.20
CA PHE A 255 -6.41 13.36 -7.32
C PHE A 255 -7.52 12.58 -8.02
N LEU A 256 -7.14 11.55 -8.80
CA LEU A 256 -8.05 10.69 -9.57
C LEU A 256 -9.20 10.13 -8.72
N TRP A 257 -8.94 9.74 -7.47
CA TRP A 257 -10.00 9.22 -6.60
C TRP A 257 -11.11 10.25 -6.34
N SER A 258 -10.82 11.54 -6.38
CA SER A 258 -11.85 12.57 -6.23
C SER A 258 -12.77 12.62 -7.44
N ASP A 259 -12.24 12.42 -8.65
CA ASP A 259 -13.04 12.33 -9.87
C ASP A 259 -13.87 11.04 -9.90
N PHE A 260 -13.28 9.91 -9.54
CA PHE A 260 -14.03 8.65 -9.37
C PHE A 260 -15.14 8.79 -8.32
N ARG A 261 -14.87 9.43 -7.18
CA ARG A 261 -15.87 9.67 -6.14
C ARG A 261 -17.03 10.55 -6.66
N LYS A 262 -16.74 11.59 -7.44
CA LYS A 262 -17.76 12.43 -8.08
C LYS A 262 -18.60 11.63 -9.09
N ALA A 263 -18.00 10.66 -9.79
CA ALA A 263 -18.70 9.72 -10.67
C ALA A 263 -19.48 8.61 -9.93
N GLY A 264 -19.48 8.61 -8.59
CA GLY A 264 -20.23 7.65 -7.77
C GLY A 264 -19.47 6.36 -7.41
N TYR A 265 -18.15 6.34 -7.56
CA TYR A 265 -17.32 5.20 -7.19
C TYR A 265 -16.99 5.21 -5.70
N ARG A 266 -16.88 4.02 -5.10
CA ARG A 266 -16.25 3.87 -3.78
C ARG A 266 -14.74 4.01 -3.96
N THR A 267 -14.09 4.81 -3.13
CA THR A 267 -12.64 5.03 -3.25
C THR A 267 -11.89 4.55 -2.03
N GLY A 268 -10.72 3.93 -2.26
CA GLY A 268 -9.85 3.43 -1.22
C GLY A 268 -8.38 3.68 -1.58
N ILE A 269 -7.57 3.92 -0.57
CA ILE A 269 -6.12 4.03 -0.71
C ILE A 269 -5.45 3.20 0.38
N PHE A 270 -4.42 2.43 0.02
CA PHE A 270 -3.69 1.62 0.98
C PHE A 270 -2.19 1.63 0.69
N PHE A 271 -1.38 1.79 1.73
CA PHE A 271 0.07 1.77 1.65
C PHE A 271 0.65 0.66 2.50
N ASP A 272 1.79 0.13 2.08
CA ASP A 272 2.54 -0.90 2.78
C ASP A 272 3.21 -0.40 4.07
N HIS A 273 3.42 0.90 4.18
CA HIS A 273 3.94 1.57 5.37
C HIS A 273 3.15 2.86 5.63
N ALA A 274 2.92 3.25 6.88
CA ALA A 274 2.22 4.46 7.25
C ALA A 274 3.15 5.69 7.48
N ARG A 275 4.47 5.50 7.63
CA ARG A 275 5.43 6.61 7.80
C ARG A 275 6.27 6.91 6.56
N ILE A 276 6.63 5.87 5.81
CA ILE A 276 7.54 5.98 4.67
C ILE A 276 6.73 5.69 3.41
N THR A 277 5.98 6.69 2.96
CA THR A 277 5.24 6.66 1.69
C THR A 277 5.56 7.91 0.89
N ALA A 278 5.11 7.94 -0.37
CA ALA A 278 5.11 9.15 -1.19
C ALA A 278 4.51 10.37 -0.46
N PHE A 279 3.58 10.14 0.46
CA PHE A 279 2.76 11.19 1.08
C PHE A 279 3.16 11.53 2.51
N HIS A 280 3.73 10.60 3.27
CA HIS A 280 4.04 10.78 4.69
C HIS A 280 5.54 11.00 4.97
N TYR A 281 6.42 10.67 4.03
CA TYR A 281 7.85 10.89 4.23
C TYR A 281 8.17 12.40 4.22
N LEU A 282 8.60 12.93 5.38
CA LEU A 282 8.92 14.35 5.62
C LEU A 282 7.76 15.32 5.36
N LYS A 283 6.52 14.82 5.36
CA LYS A 283 5.31 15.60 5.05
C LYS A 283 4.17 15.18 5.97
N PRO A 284 3.24 16.11 6.29
CA PRO A 284 1.96 15.75 6.85
C PRO A 284 1.15 15.09 5.73
N GLY A 285 0.98 13.77 5.81
CA GLY A 285 0.34 12.98 4.75
C GLY A 285 -1.19 13.10 4.80
N TRP A 286 -1.87 11.97 4.68
CA TRP A 286 -3.26 11.84 5.13
C TRP A 286 -3.27 11.17 6.47
N THR A 287 -4.37 11.28 7.20
CA THR A 287 -4.33 10.71 8.52
C THR A 287 -4.56 9.20 8.50
N THR A 288 -3.49 8.41 8.71
CA THR A 288 -3.47 6.93 8.67
C THR A 288 -3.36 6.28 10.05
N LEU A 289 -3.78 5.01 10.18
CA LEU A 289 -3.74 4.25 11.43
C LEU A 289 -2.45 3.41 11.53
N LEU A 290 -1.75 3.45 12.67
CA LEU A 290 -0.36 2.96 12.82
C LEU A 290 -0.13 1.79 13.79
N GLU A 291 -1.19 1.32 14.44
CA GLU A 291 -1.06 0.48 15.63
C GLU A 291 -0.38 -0.87 15.35
N MET A 292 -0.48 -1.39 14.12
CA MET A 292 0.20 -2.63 13.72
C MET A 292 1.72 -2.48 13.60
N GLU A 293 2.22 -1.35 13.11
CA GLU A 293 3.67 -1.15 12.88
C GLU A 293 4.46 -1.06 14.18
N LYS A 294 3.82 -0.61 15.26
CA LYS A 294 4.44 -0.46 16.59
C LYS A 294 4.43 -1.75 17.40
N ASP A 295 3.80 -2.82 16.90
CA ASP A 295 3.56 -4.02 17.67
C ASP A 295 4.77 -4.94 17.78
N LYS A 296 5.53 -4.77 18.86
CA LYS A 296 6.68 -5.62 19.19
C LYS A 296 6.32 -7.04 19.59
N LEU A 297 5.05 -7.32 19.92
CA LEU A 297 4.62 -8.68 20.26
C LEU A 297 4.54 -9.52 19.00
N MET A 298 3.76 -9.06 18.02
CA MET A 298 3.54 -9.81 16.78
C MET A 298 4.68 -9.64 15.77
N ARG A 299 5.46 -8.56 15.86
CA ARG A 299 6.61 -8.31 14.97
C ARG A 299 7.90 -8.60 15.73
N SER A 300 8.59 -9.69 15.36
CA SER A 300 9.98 -9.89 15.79
C SER A 300 10.91 -8.89 15.08
N ASN A 301 11.99 -8.48 15.74
CA ASN A 301 12.90 -7.44 15.24
C ASN A 301 13.49 -7.83 13.87
N GLY A 302 13.02 -7.18 12.80
CA GLY A 302 13.57 -7.28 11.44
C GLY A 302 12.87 -8.25 10.49
N GLY A 303 11.74 -8.86 10.88
CA GLY A 303 11.01 -9.82 10.05
C GLY A 303 10.07 -9.19 9.00
N ARG A 304 9.81 -9.94 7.91
CA ARG A 304 8.75 -9.66 6.90
C ARG A 304 7.42 -10.34 7.27
N CYS A 305 7.25 -10.62 8.56
CA CYS A 305 6.14 -11.38 9.14
C CYS A 305 5.50 -10.56 10.26
N VAL A 306 4.18 -10.66 10.35
CA VAL A 306 3.38 -10.26 11.50
C VAL A 306 2.78 -11.55 12.05
N GLY A 307 3.29 -12.01 13.18
CA GLY A 307 2.96 -13.33 13.69
C GLY A 307 3.29 -14.43 12.69
N ASP A 308 2.30 -15.30 12.44
CA ASP A 308 2.37 -16.41 11.50
C ASP A 308 2.07 -16.05 10.03
N VAL A 309 1.92 -14.76 9.72
CA VAL A 309 1.49 -14.27 8.40
C VAL A 309 2.54 -13.34 7.79
N ALA A 310 2.79 -13.47 6.49
CA ALA A 310 3.65 -12.53 5.76
C ALA A 310 2.95 -11.17 5.66
N GLU A 311 3.67 -10.09 5.97
CA GLU A 311 3.12 -8.73 6.01
C GLU A 311 2.35 -8.34 4.74
N ILE A 312 2.89 -8.69 3.57
CA ILE A 312 2.25 -8.42 2.28
C ILE A 312 0.86 -9.06 2.13
N THR A 313 0.59 -10.17 2.83
CA THR A 313 -0.72 -10.82 2.85
C THR A 313 -1.76 -9.93 3.51
N LEU A 314 -1.37 -9.19 4.56
CA LEU A 314 -2.28 -8.27 5.24
C LEU A 314 -2.67 -7.10 4.33
N ASN A 315 -1.72 -6.60 3.52
CA ASN A 315 -1.97 -5.57 2.52
C ASN A 315 -2.96 -6.06 1.45
N HIS A 316 -2.75 -7.28 0.92
CA HIS A 316 -3.66 -7.86 -0.07
C HIS A 316 -5.06 -8.15 0.49
N ASN A 317 -5.16 -8.56 1.76
CA ASN A 317 -6.44 -8.83 2.40
C ASN A 317 -7.36 -7.60 2.41
N PHE A 318 -6.81 -6.38 2.50
CA PHE A 318 -7.59 -5.15 2.39
C PHE A 318 -8.30 -5.06 1.03
N TRP A 319 -7.58 -5.29 -0.07
CA TRP A 319 -8.14 -5.21 -1.42
C TRP A 319 -9.10 -6.37 -1.73
N ILE A 320 -8.82 -7.58 -1.24
CA ILE A 320 -9.74 -8.72 -1.34
C ILE A 320 -11.04 -8.41 -0.59
N GLN A 321 -10.95 -7.79 0.58
CA GLN A 321 -12.13 -7.34 1.32
C GLN A 321 -12.90 -6.27 0.54
N MET A 322 -12.21 -5.29 -0.05
CA MET A 322 -12.87 -4.25 -0.86
C MET A 322 -13.62 -4.85 -2.05
N ALA A 323 -12.95 -5.72 -2.81
CA ALA A 323 -13.52 -6.37 -3.97
C ALA A 323 -14.72 -7.28 -3.61
N SER A 324 -14.62 -8.03 -2.52
CA SER A 324 -15.73 -8.89 -2.05
C SER A 324 -16.91 -8.09 -1.49
N THR A 325 -16.66 -6.99 -0.78
CA THR A 325 -17.71 -6.10 -0.28
C THR A 325 -18.45 -5.39 -1.42
N PHE A 326 -17.75 -4.99 -2.48
CA PHE A 326 -18.30 -4.24 -3.63
C PHE A 326 -18.25 -5.06 -4.93
N ASN A 327 -18.61 -6.35 -4.85
CA ASN A 327 -18.46 -7.32 -5.93
C ASN A 327 -19.40 -7.07 -7.15
N ASN A 328 -20.26 -6.07 -7.11
CA ASN A 328 -21.13 -5.72 -8.23
C ASN A 328 -20.71 -4.37 -8.84
N SER A 329 -19.72 -4.41 -9.74
CA SER A 329 -19.19 -3.22 -10.41
C SER A 329 -20.24 -2.39 -11.16
N LYS A 330 -21.35 -3.00 -11.61
CA LYS A 330 -22.41 -2.26 -12.32
C LYS A 330 -23.14 -1.27 -11.42
N ASN A 331 -23.30 -1.59 -10.14
CA ASN A 331 -24.06 -0.78 -9.18
C ASN A 331 -23.19 -0.14 -8.09
N GLN A 332 -22.03 -0.74 -7.84
CA GLN A 332 -21.09 -0.35 -6.79
C GLN A 332 -19.65 -0.39 -7.32
N PRO A 333 -19.34 0.38 -8.39
CA PRO A 333 -17.97 0.45 -8.88
C PRO A 333 -17.05 1.07 -7.83
N TYR A 334 -15.78 0.71 -7.90
CA TYR A 334 -14.77 1.22 -7.00
C TYR A 334 -13.48 1.59 -7.70
N PHE A 335 -12.74 2.51 -7.09
CA PHE A 335 -11.38 2.88 -7.44
C PHE A 335 -10.47 2.62 -6.23
N GLY A 336 -9.42 1.82 -6.43
CA GLY A 336 -8.39 1.55 -5.41
C GLY A 336 -7.00 1.93 -5.92
N TYR A 337 -6.17 2.46 -5.02
CA TYR A 337 -4.73 2.63 -5.22
C TYR A 337 -3.93 2.06 -4.05
#